data_AF-A0A9X1WQH8-F1
#
_entry.id   AF-A0A9X1WQH8-F1
#
_cell.length_a   1.000
_cell.length_b   1.000
_cell.length_c   1.000
_cell.angle_alpha   90.00
_cell.angle_beta   90.00
_cell.angle_gamma   90.00
#
_symmetry.space_group_name_H-M   'P 1'
#
loop_
_entity.id
_entity.type
_entity.pdbx_description
1 polymer ?
#
loop_
_entity_poly.entity_id
_entity_poly.type
_entity_poly.pdbx_seq_one_letter_code
_entity_poly.pdbx_strand_id
1 'polypeptide(L)'
;MTLGKITLTNDEINEYNRLKQRIREARTRLEVSVYTKQAEEILEKGRLRYVDKLEKNNKPQVKGIQEKSKLKEKQVKLSAYTAASQRNTLPQHVKRIPIITKLAKSNSGH
;
A
#
# COMPACT_ATOMS: atom_id res chain seq x y z
N MET A 1 -28.09 -5.54 15.62
CA MET A 1 -26.77 -5.10 15.11
C MET A 1 -27.00 -4.44 13.77
N THR A 2 -26.70 -3.15 13.62
CA THR A 2 -26.79 -2.47 12.33
C THR A 2 -25.61 -2.92 11.46
N LEU A 3 -25.89 -3.58 10.33
CA LEU A 3 -24.88 -3.85 9.30
C LEU A 3 -24.21 -2.52 8.95
N GLY A 4 -22.93 -2.38 9.27
CA GLY A 4 -22.19 -1.16 8.97
C GLY A 4 -22.18 -0.93 7.46
N LYS A 5 -22.41 0.32 7.06
CA LYS A 5 -22.42 0.70 5.65
C LYS A 5 -20.99 0.75 5.14
N ILE A 6 -20.70 0.05 4.05
CA ILE A 6 -19.45 0.21 3.31
C ILE A 6 -19.48 1.60 2.68
N THR A 7 -18.50 2.44 3.00
CA THR A 7 -18.36 3.77 2.40
C THR A 7 -17.35 3.69 1.25
N LEU A 8 -17.84 3.99 0.05
CA LEU A 8 -17.02 4.16 -1.16
C LEU A 8 -16.58 5.62 -1.29
N THR A 9 -15.48 5.86 -2.00
CA THR A 9 -15.08 7.21 -2.41
C THR A 9 -15.95 7.69 -3.57
N ASN A 10 -15.98 9.01 -3.82
CA ASN A 10 -16.75 9.56 -4.94
C ASN A 10 -16.30 8.99 -6.29
N ASP A 11 -15.00 8.77 -6.48
CA ASP A 11 -14.45 8.19 -7.70
C ASP A 11 -14.93 6.75 -7.91
N GLU A 12 -14.94 5.94 -6.85
CA GLU A 12 -15.45 4.57 -6.89
C GLU A 12 -16.95 4.51 -7.17
N ILE A 13 -17.72 5.45 -6.61
CA ILE A 13 -19.16 5.55 -6.89
C ILE A 13 -19.37 5.88 -8.37
N ASN A 14 -18.58 6.80 -8.92
CA ASN A 14 -18.65 7.18 -10.33
C ASN A 14 -18.27 6.01 -11.25
N GLU A 15 -17.18 5.30 -10.93
CA GLU A 15 -16.71 4.11 -11.64
C GLU A 15 -17.77 3.01 -11.62
N TYR A 16 -18.33 2.71 -10.43
CA TYR A 16 -19.38 1.72 -10.25
C TYR A 16 -20.65 2.08 -11.05
N ASN A 17 -21.05 3.35 -11.06
CA ASN A 17 -22.19 3.81 -11.85
C ASN A 17 -21.95 3.69 -13.36
N ARG A 18 -20.72 3.96 -13.83
CA ARG A 18 -20.33 3.73 -15.22
C ARG A 18 -20.40 2.24 -15.58
N LEU A 19 -19.90 1.36 -14.71
CA LEU A 19 -19.98 -0.09 -14.92
C LEU A 19 -21.43 -0.58 -14.94
N LYS A 20 -22.28 -0.07 -14.05
CA LYS A 20 -23.72 -0.36 -14.05
C LYS A 20 -24.39 0.05 -15.37
N GLN A 21 -23.97 1.17 -15.96
CA GLN A 21 -24.46 1.57 -17.27
C GLN A 21 -23.95 0.64 -18.38
N ARG A 22 -22.66 0.32 -18.38
CA ARG A 22 -22.07 -0.62 -19.35
C ARG A 22 -22.68 -2.02 -19.29
N ILE A 23 -23.04 -2.52 -18.11
CA ILE A 23 -23.76 -3.80 -17.97
C ILE A 23 -25.12 -3.74 -18.65
N ARG A 24 -25.84 -2.62 -18.55
CA ARG A 24 -27.14 -2.44 -19.22
C ARG A 24 -27.01 -2.33 -20.74
N GLU A 25 -25.90 -1.79 -21.23
CA GLU A 25 -25.62 -1.61 -22.66
C GLU A 25 -24.88 -2.80 -23.30
N ALA A 26 -24.38 -3.73 -22.48
CA ALA A 26 -23.62 -4.89 -22.94
C ALA A 26 -24.44 -5.76 -23.88
N ARG A 27 -23.81 -6.20 -24.98
CA ARG A 27 -24.46 -7.02 -26.02
C ARG A 27 -24.23 -8.50 -25.80
N THR A 28 -23.17 -8.85 -25.07
CA THR A 28 -22.75 -10.24 -24.86
C THR A 28 -22.71 -10.61 -23.38
N ARG A 29 -22.90 -11.90 -23.09
CA ARG A 29 -22.73 -12.44 -21.73
C ARG A 29 -21.32 -12.26 -21.19
N LEU A 30 -20.32 -12.26 -22.09
CA LEU A 30 -18.92 -12.06 -21.70
C LEU A 30 -18.70 -10.63 -21.19
N GLU A 31 -19.19 -9.62 -21.90
CA GLU A 31 -19.13 -8.22 -21.47
C GLU A 31 -19.82 -8.01 -20.12
N VAL A 32 -21.04 -8.55 -19.95
CA VAL A 32 -21.75 -8.51 -18.67
C VAL A 32 -20.90 -9.10 -17.55
N SER A 33 -20.30 -10.28 -17.77
CA SER A 33 -19.45 -10.94 -16.78
C SER A 33 -18.23 -10.09 -16.42
N VAL A 34 -17.54 -9.52 -17.42
CA VAL A 34 -16.36 -8.66 -17.20
C VAL A 34 -16.73 -7.42 -16.39
N TYR A 35 -17.77 -6.69 -16.79
CA TYR A 35 -18.18 -5.48 -16.08
C TYR A 35 -18.72 -5.76 -14.67
N THR A 36 -19.39 -6.91 -14.50
CA THR A 36 -19.86 -7.35 -13.17
C THR A 36 -18.69 -7.62 -12.25
N LYS A 37 -17.66 -8.37 -12.71
CA LYS A 37 -16.44 -8.60 -11.92
C LYS A 37 -15.73 -7.31 -11.53
N GLN A 38 -15.63 -6.36 -12.47
CA GLN A 38 -15.05 -5.05 -12.18
C GLN A 38 -15.85 -4.29 -11.10
N ALA A 39 -17.18 -4.39 -11.13
CA ALA A 39 -18.04 -3.75 -10.14
C ALA A 39 -17.88 -4.41 -8.75
N GLU A 40 -17.74 -5.74 -8.71
CA GLU A 40 -17.48 -6.50 -7.48
C GLU A 40 -16.13 -6.11 -6.85
N GLU A 41 -15.07 -5.92 -7.65
CA GLU A 41 -13.76 -5.49 -7.15
C GLU A 41 -13.82 -4.13 -6.45
N ILE A 42 -14.62 -3.19 -6.95
CA ILE A 42 -14.81 -1.87 -6.32
C ILE A 42 -15.48 -2.03 -4.96
N LEU A 43 -16.52 -2.86 -4.88
CA LEU A 43 -17.22 -3.13 -3.63
C LEU A 43 -16.31 -3.84 -2.62
N GLU A 44 -15.50 -4.78 -3.08
CA GLU A 44 -14.55 -5.51 -2.23
C GLU A 44 -13.45 -4.60 -1.68
N LYS A 45 -12.93 -3.67 -2.49
CA LYS A 45 -12.01 -2.62 -2.00
C LYS A 45 -12.65 -1.77 -0.91
N GLY A 46 -13.92 -1.39 -1.09
CA GLY A 46 -14.71 -0.72 -0.06
C GLY A 46 -14.85 -1.53 1.21
N ARG A 47 -15.17 -2.83 1.08
CA ARG A 47 -15.31 -3.76 2.19
C ARG A 47 -14.02 -3.92 2.97
N LEU A 48 -12.89 -4.11 2.28
CA LEU A 48 -11.57 -4.25 2.92
C LEU A 48 -11.21 -3.02 3.73
N ARG A 49 -11.46 -1.81 3.22
CA ARG A 49 -11.26 -0.58 4.00
C ARG A 49 -12.18 -0.48 5.22
N TYR A 50 -13.43 -0.94 5.10
CA TYR A 50 -14.35 -0.98 6.23
C TYR A 50 -13.84 -1.95 7.31
N VAL A 51 -13.39 -3.14 6.92
CA VAL A 51 -12.79 -4.13 7.83
C VAL A 51 -11.53 -3.58 8.50
N ASP A 52 -10.61 -2.97 7.74
CA ASP A 52 -9.40 -2.35 8.28
C ASP A 52 -9.71 -1.25 9.30
N LYS A 53 -10.74 -0.43 9.06
CA LYS A 53 -11.23 0.55 10.05
C LYS A 53 -11.77 -0.12 11.31
N LEU A 54 -12.53 -1.19 11.17
CA LEU A 54 -13.03 -1.93 12.33
C LEU A 54 -11.88 -2.55 13.13
N GLU A 55 -10.90 -3.16 12.49
CA GLU A 55 -9.74 -3.75 13.16
C GLU A 55 -8.92 -2.69 13.91
N LYS A 56 -8.73 -1.51 13.31
CA LYS A 56 -8.04 -0.38 13.94
C LYS A 56 -8.82 0.21 15.12
N ASN A 57 -10.15 0.27 15.02
CA ASN A 57 -11.00 0.78 16.10
C ASN A 57 -11.17 -0.21 17.26
N ASN A 58 -11.07 -1.52 16.99
CA ASN A 58 -11.16 -2.58 18.00
C ASN A 58 -9.82 -2.91 18.67
N LYS A 59 -8.69 -2.43 18.13
CA LYS A 59 -7.42 -2.45 18.85
C LYS A 59 -7.48 -1.34 19.91
N PRO A 60 -7.40 -1.66 21.22
CA PRO A 60 -7.26 -0.62 22.22
C PRO A 60 -6.02 0.19 21.87
N GLN A 61 -6.20 1.50 21.68
CA GLN A 61 -5.06 2.42 21.65
C GLN A 61 -4.36 2.23 22.99
N VAL A 62 -3.26 1.48 22.99
CA VAL A 62 -2.26 1.60 24.05
C VAL A 62 -1.74 3.03 23.87
N LYS A 63 -2.39 3.96 24.59
CA LYS A 63 -1.89 5.31 24.81
C LYS A 63 -0.60 5.13 25.61
N GLY A 64 0.47 4.81 24.89
CA GLY A 64 1.82 4.88 25.40
C GLY A 64 1.99 6.28 25.98
N ILE A 65 2.12 6.30 27.30
CA ILE A 65 2.59 7.35 28.19
C ILE A 65 3.06 8.60 27.43
N GLN A 66 2.36 9.71 27.63
CA GLN A 66 2.90 11.04 27.30
C GLN A 66 4.19 11.24 28.09
N GLU A 67 5.34 10.93 27.50
CA GLU A 67 6.61 11.36 28.03
C GLU A 67 6.76 12.85 27.69
N LYS A 68 6.24 13.69 28.59
CA LYS A 68 6.52 15.12 28.62
C LYS A 68 7.98 15.32 29.03
N SER A 69 8.93 15.17 28.12
CA SER A 69 10.29 15.68 28.32
C SER A 69 10.45 17.02 27.59
N LYS A 70 9.81 18.05 28.15
CA LYS A 70 10.25 19.43 27.95
C LYS A 70 11.46 19.65 28.85
N LEU A 71 12.65 19.70 28.26
CA LEU A 71 13.78 20.41 28.89
C LEU A 71 14.59 21.11 27.79
N LYS A 72 14.28 22.40 27.64
CA LYS A 72 15.20 23.37 27.04
C LYS A 72 16.38 23.51 28.00
N GLU A 73 17.56 23.05 27.60
CA GLU A 73 18.79 23.56 28.19
C GLU A 73 19.56 24.41 27.18
N LYS A 74 19.82 25.62 27.64
CA LYS A 74 20.59 26.67 26.99
C LYS A 74 22.07 26.31 27.10
N GLN A 75 22.82 26.69 26.05
CA GLN A 75 24.22 27.10 26.06
C GLN A 75 25.23 26.26 26.86
N VAL A 76 26.12 25.58 26.14
CA VAL A 76 27.56 25.71 26.41
C VAL A 76 28.30 25.84 25.08
N LYS A 77 28.77 27.05 24.81
CA LYS A 77 29.84 27.30 23.83
C LYS A 77 31.15 26.85 24.48
N LEU A 78 31.82 25.85 23.93
CA LEU A 78 33.26 25.66 24.13
C LEU A 78 33.91 25.40 22.78
N SER A 79 34.94 26.19 22.52
CA SER A 79 35.58 26.41 21.24
C SER A 79 36.90 25.64 21.16
N ALA A 80 37.21 25.21 19.94
CA ALA A 80 38.52 25.19 19.31
C ALA A 80 39.50 24.00 19.49
N TYR A 81 40.07 23.67 18.32
CA TYR A 81 41.29 22.93 18.01
C TYR A 81 41.20 21.41 17.91
N THR A 82 40.92 20.91 16.69
CA THR A 82 41.90 20.11 15.93
C THR A 82 41.52 20.04 14.46
N ALA A 83 42.53 20.05 13.62
CA ALA A 83 42.48 20.41 12.21
C ALA A 83 42.33 19.21 11.26
N ALA A 84 41.79 19.53 10.09
CA ALA A 84 42.16 19.07 8.75
C ALA A 84 41.91 17.62 8.29
N SER A 85 41.23 17.58 7.13
CA SER A 85 41.40 16.66 6.00
C SER A 85 40.89 15.24 6.13
N GLN A 86 39.79 14.93 5.42
CA GLN A 86 39.88 14.20 4.15
C GLN A 86 38.58 14.31 3.33
N ARG A 87 38.76 14.45 2.02
CA ARG A 87 37.73 14.64 0.98
C ARG A 87 37.21 13.29 0.46
N ASN A 88 35.98 13.33 -0.08
CA ASN A 88 35.39 12.45 -1.11
C ASN A 88 35.00 11.02 -0.66
N THR A 89 33.81 10.47 -0.91
CA THR A 89 33.04 10.36 -2.17
C THR A 89 31.58 9.91 -1.88
N LEU A 90 30.67 10.23 -2.81
CA LEU A 90 29.26 9.80 -2.89
C LEU A 90 29.12 8.34 -3.44
N PRO A 91 27.92 7.72 -3.57
CA PRO A 91 27.65 6.34 -3.20
C PRO A 91 27.77 5.35 -4.37
N GLN A 92 28.21 4.11 -4.09
CA GLN A 92 28.14 3.01 -5.07
C GLN A 92 26.84 2.19 -4.92
N HIS A 93 25.94 2.49 -5.86
CA HIS A 93 24.99 1.60 -6.54
C HIS A 93 25.22 0.08 -6.36
N VAL A 94 24.38 -0.57 -5.56
CA VAL A 94 24.32 -2.04 -5.46
C VAL A 94 23.70 -2.61 -6.73
N LYS A 95 24.49 -3.43 -7.43
CA LYS A 95 24.20 -4.03 -8.73
C LYS A 95 23.07 -5.07 -8.62
N ARG A 96 22.11 -5.01 -9.56
CA ARG A 96 21.15 -6.07 -9.87
C ARG A 96 21.91 -7.35 -10.27
N ILE A 97 21.54 -8.48 -9.66
CA ILE A 97 21.99 -9.81 -10.05
C ILE A 97 20.96 -10.39 -11.04
N PRO A 98 21.35 -10.82 -12.26
CA PRO A 98 20.49 -11.66 -13.08
C PRO A 98 20.62 -13.12 -12.64
N ILE A 99 19.52 -13.73 -12.16
CA ILE A 99 19.46 -15.18 -12.00
C ILE A 99 19.22 -15.78 -13.38
N ILE A 100 20.29 -16.28 -14.00
CA ILE A 100 20.24 -17.18 -15.14
C ILE A 100 20.07 -18.59 -14.57
N THR A 101 18.85 -19.11 -14.56
CA THR A 101 18.62 -20.56 -14.43
C THR A 101 18.21 -21.11 -15.78
N LYS A 102 19.21 -21.52 -16.58
CA LYS A 102 19.03 -22.59 -17.56
C LYS A 102 19.54 -23.87 -16.90
N LEU A 103 18.67 -24.87 -16.77
CA LEU A 103 19.13 -26.26 -16.77
C LEU A 103 18.05 -27.14 -17.40
N ALA A 104 18.39 -27.69 -18.56
CA ALA A 104 17.62 -28.71 -19.27
C ALA A 104 18.05 -30.11 -18.82
N LYS A 105 17.12 -31.07 -18.91
CA LYS A 105 17.31 -32.49 -19.30
C LYS A 105 15.91 -33.12 -19.33
N SER A 106 15.38 -33.40 -20.52
CA SER A 106 15.44 -34.71 -21.21
C SER A 106 14.75 -35.82 -20.42
N ASN A 107 13.60 -36.29 -20.90
CA ASN A 107 13.21 -37.69 -20.73
C ASN A 107 12.67 -38.23 -22.05
N SER A 108 13.37 -39.26 -22.50
CA SER A 108 13.08 -40.16 -23.60
C SER A 108 11.98 -41.17 -23.23
N GLY A 109 11.12 -41.48 -24.19
CA GLY A 109 10.43 -42.78 -24.31
C GLY A 109 9.13 -42.93 -23.52
N HIS A 110 7.99 -42.99 -24.23
CA HIS A 110 7.48 -44.28 -24.68
C HIS A 110 6.60 -44.13 -25.93
#